data_AF-A0A977Q1Z9-F1
#
_entry.id   AF-A0A977Q1Z9-F1
#
_cell.length_a   1.000
_cell.length_b   1.000
_cell.length_c   1.000
_cell.angle_alpha   90.00
_cell.angle_beta   90.00
_cell.angle_gamma   90.00
#
_symmetry.space_group_name_H-M   'P 1'
#
loop_
_entity.id
_entity.type
_entity.pdbx_description
1 polymer ?
#
loop_
_entity_poly.entity_id
_entity_poly.type
_entity_poly.pdbx_seq_one_letter_code
_entity_poly.pdbx_strand_id
1 'polypeptide(L)' 'MNEITIDKKKYVVLSCKDYEALQKKAALKTKPEKTLTLSESRAYAKQLIRKWAKEKLS' A
#
# COMPACT_ATOMS: atom_id res chain seq x y z
N MET A 1 21.21 0.71 0.00
CA MET A 1 20.73 2.01 -0.50
C MET A 1 21.94 2.92 -0.51
N ASN A 2 22.44 3.29 -1.69
CA ASN A 2 23.69 4.03 -1.79
C ASN A 2 23.40 5.53 -1.69
N GLU A 3 23.99 6.19 -0.71
CA GLU A 3 23.87 7.63 -0.52
C GLU A 3 25.17 8.31 -0.93
N ILE A 4 25.06 9.39 -1.69
CA ILE A 4 26.19 10.24 -2.05
C ILE A 4 25.93 11.65 -1.53
N THR A 5 26.98 12.33 -1.05
CA THR A 5 26.88 13.72 -0.61
C THR A 5 27.65 14.59 -1.58
N ILE A 6 26.97 15.57 -2.18
CA ILE A 6 27.56 16.57 -3.09
C ILE A 6 27.14 17.94 -2.56
N ASP A 7 28.09 18.87 -2.39
CA ASP A 7 27.84 20.23 -1.88
C ASP A 7 26.97 20.30 -0.61
N LYS A 8 27.31 19.46 0.39
CA LYS A 8 26.58 19.32 1.67
C LYS A 8 25.11 18.89 1.52
N LYS A 9 24.68 18.45 0.34
CA LYS A 9 23.36 17.86 0.09
C LYS A 9 23.48 16.35 -0.10
N LYS A 10 22.54 15.61 0.48
CA LYS A 10 22.46 14.16 0.38
C LYS A 10 21.60 13.76 -0.82
N TYR A 11 22.09 12.83 -1.61
CA TYR A 11 21.41 12.24 -2.74
C TYR A 11 21.37 10.73 -2.60
N VAL A 12 20.27 10.13 -3.03
CA VAL A 12 20.11 8.67 -3.06
C VAL A 12 20.33 8.22 -4.49
N VAL A 13 21.28 7.31 -4.68
CA VAL A 13 21.50 6.66 -5.97
C VAL A 13 20.64 5.41 -6.04
N LEU A 14 19.80 5.35 -7.06
CA LEU A 14 18.85 4.27 -7.30
C LEU A 14 19.08 3.73 -8.72
N SER A 15 18.76 2.46 -8.95
CA SER A 15 18.72 1.94 -10.31
C SER A 15 17.54 2.58 -11.08
N CYS A 16 17.62 2.63 -12.42
CA CYS A 16 16.52 3.15 -13.24
C CYS A 16 15.20 2.41 -12.95
N LYS A 17 15.27 1.09 -12.74
CA LYS A 17 14.12 0.24 -12.42
C LYS A 17 13.43 0.66 -11.12
N ASP A 18 14.22 0.94 -10.08
CA ASP A 18 13.69 1.36 -8.78
C ASP A 18 13.12 2.78 -8.84
N TYR A 19 13.77 3.66 -9.60
CA TYR A 19 13.28 5.02 -9.85
C TYR A 19 11.91 5.01 -10.55
N GLU A 20 11.75 4.22 -11.62
CA GLU A 20 10.47 4.07 -12.32
C GLU A 20 9.38 3.48 -11.42
N ALA A 21 9.73 2.50 -10.58
CA ALA A 21 8.78 1.91 -9.63
C ALA A 21 8.31 2.93 -8.58
N LEU A 22 9.22 3.78 -8.09
CA LEU A 22 8.89 4.87 -7.17
C LEU A 22 8.04 5.94 -7.85
N GLN A 23 8.36 6.31 -9.09
CA GLN A 23 7.57 7.27 -9.86
C GLN A 23 6.14 6.77 -10.10
N LYS A 24 5.98 5.49 -10.46
CA LYS A 24 4.66 4.84 -10.58
C LYS A 24 3.89 4.85 -9.25
N LYS A 25 4.57 4.55 -8.14
CA LYS A 25 3.97 4.62 -6.80
C LYS A 25 3.56 6.03 -6.39
N ALA A 26 4.37 7.04 -6.71
CA ALA A 26 4.06 8.44 -6.41
C ALA A 26 2.93 8.99 -7.29
N ALA A 27 2.84 8.52 -8.54
CA ALA A 27 1.76 8.90 -9.46
C ALA A 27 0.40 8.30 -9.05
N LEU A 28 0.38 7.19 -8.32
CA LEU A 28 -0.83 6.64 -7.70
C LEU A 28 -1.31 7.63 -6.62
N LYS A 29 -2.32 8.45 -6.97
CA LYS A 29 -2.97 9.41 -6.07
C LYS A 29 -3.68 8.75 -4.88
N THR A 30 -3.88 7.43 -4.94
CA THR A 30 -4.54 6.63 -3.92
C THR A 30 -3.54 5.68 -3.26
N LYS A 31 -3.66 5.53 -1.94
CA LYS A 31 -2.89 4.50 -1.22
C LYS A 31 -3.23 3.15 -1.86
N PRO A 32 -2.23 2.29 -2.12
CA PRO A 32 -2.51 0.95 -2.63
C PRO A 32 -3.51 0.28 -1.69
N GLU A 33 -4.61 -0.23 -2.27
CA GLU A 33 -5.62 -0.95 -1.49
C GLU A 33 -4.95 -2.11 -0.77
N LYS A 34 -5.38 -2.37 0.47
CA LYS A 34 -4.86 -3.51 1.22
C LYS A 34 -5.27 -4.79 0.48
N THR A 35 -4.33 -5.40 -0.20
CA THR A 35 -4.52 -6.71 -0.80
C THR A 35 -4.62 -7.74 0.32
N LEU A 36 -5.84 -8.20 0.61
CA LEU A 36 -6.07 -9.27 1.57
C LEU A 36 -5.73 -10.60 0.90
N THR A 37 -5.16 -11.52 1.68
CA THR A 37 -5.09 -12.93 1.28
C THR A 37 -6.49 -13.55 1.20
N LEU A 38 -6.62 -14.73 0.57
CA LEU A 38 -7.91 -15.39 0.42
C LEU A 38 -8.56 -15.73 1.76
N SER A 39 -7.77 -16.08 2.78
CA SER A 39 -8.27 -16.35 4.13
C SER A 39 -8.77 -15.08 4.81
N GLU A 40 -7.99 -13.99 4.73
CA GLU A 40 -8.34 -12.69 5.31
C GLU A 40 -9.59 -12.09 4.67
N SER A 41 -9.71 -12.16 3.35
CA SER A 41 -10.90 -11.68 2.63
C SER A 41 -12.17 -12.45 3.02
N ARG A 42 -12.09 -13.77 3.17
CA ARG A 42 -13.21 -14.60 3.65
C ARG A 42 -13.60 -14.27 5.09
N ALA A 43 -12.63 -14.07 5.98
CA ALA A 43 -12.88 -13.70 7.37
C ALA A 43 -13.55 -12.32 7.46
N TYR A 44 -13.02 -11.34 6.72
CA TYR A 44 -13.55 -9.99 6.66
C TYR A 44 -14.99 -9.95 6.10
N ALA A 45 -15.26 -10.69 5.01
CA ALA A 45 -16.60 -10.81 4.45
C ALA A 45 -17.61 -11.38 5.46
N LYS A 46 -17.26 -12.46 6.16
CA LYS A 46 -18.11 -13.05 7.20
C LYS A 46 -18.40 -12.07 8.35
N GLN A 47 -17.41 -11.29 8.75
CA GLN A 47 -17.58 -10.26 9.79
C GLN A 47 -18.57 -9.18 9.34
N LEU A 48 -18.47 -8.71 8.11
CA LEU A 48 -19.40 -7.72 7.55
C LEU A 48 -20.83 -8.26 7.48
N ILE A 49 -21.00 -9.51 7.04
CA ILE A 49 -22.32 -10.17 7.00
C ILE A 49 -22.93 -10.24 8.41
N ARG A 50 -22.14 -10.62 9.41
CA ARG A 50 -22.60 -10.67 10.81
C ARG A 50 -23.00 -9.29 11.33
N LYS A 51 -22.20 -8.25 11.02
CA LYS A 51 -22.50 -6.88 11.40
C LYS A 51 -23.83 -6.41 10.79
N TRP A 52 -24.00 -6.62 9.49
CA TRP A 52 -25.25 -6.28 8.79
C TRP A 52 -26.46 -7.02 9.37
N ALA A 53 -26.33 -8.33 9.61
CA ALA A 53 -27.40 -9.12 10.21
C ALA A 53 -27.79 -8.61 11.60
N LYS A 54 -26.80 -8.23 12.42
CA LYS A 54 -27.04 -7.66 13.76
C LYS A 54 -27.75 -6.30 13.69
N GLU A 55 -27.40 -5.46 12.73
CA GLU A 55 -28.03 -4.15 12.52
C GLU A 55 -29.45 -4.26 11.93
N LYS A 56 -29.78 -5.34 11.21
CA LYS A 56 -31.12 -5.59 10.65
C LYS A 56 -32.09 -6.31 11.59
N LEU A 57 -31.57 -6.97 12.63
CA LEU A 57 -32.34 -7.68 13.65
C LEU A 57 -32.53 -6.84 14.93
N SER A 58 -32.06 -5.59 14.95
CA SER A 58 -32.29 -4.57 15.99
C SER A 58 -33.30 -3.54 15.51
#